data_AF-A0A7G8EAP6-F1
#
_entry.id   AF-A0A7G8EAP6-F1
#
_cell.length_a   1.000
_cell.length_b   1.000
_cell.length_c   1.000
_cell.angle_alpha   90.00
_cell.angle_beta   90.00
_cell.angle_gamma   90.00
#
_symmetry.space_group_name_H-M   'P 1'
#
loop_
_entity.id
_entity.type
_entity.pdbx_description
1 polymer ?
#
loop_
_entity_poly.entity_id
_entity_poly.type
_entity_poly.pdbx_seq_one_letter_code
_entity_poly.pdbx_strand_id
1 'polypeptide(L)' 'MRASLGQLAELVAAEGELLISRRGEPIARVLPMVPQRRRPDHAELRQRMPLLGSSSADLIRDERDGR' A
#
# COMPACT_ATOMS: atom_id res chain seq x y z
N MET A 1 -8.36 -29.46 4.85
CA MET A 1 -7.31 -28.48 4.53
C MET A 1 -6.25 -29.03 3.58
N ARG A 2 -5.61 -30.19 3.82
CA ARG A 2 -4.52 -30.66 2.92
C ARG A 2 -4.92 -30.84 1.45
N ALA A 3 -6.16 -31.28 1.18
CA ALA A 3 -6.68 -31.44 -0.18
C ALA A 3 -6.92 -30.12 -0.93
N SER A 4 -7.16 -29.02 -0.21
CA SER A 4 -7.50 -27.71 -0.80
C SER A 4 -6.30 -26.78 -0.92
N LEU A 5 -5.11 -27.19 -0.45
CA LEU A 5 -3.89 -26.38 -0.52
C LEU A 5 -3.52 -26.01 -1.95
N GLY A 6 -3.81 -26.87 -2.93
CA GLY A 6 -3.52 -26.60 -4.34
C GLY A 6 -4.32 -25.44 -4.92
N GLN A 7 -5.45 -25.07 -4.31
CA GLN A 7 -6.36 -24.00 -4.76
C GLN A 7 -6.39 -22.82 -3.77
N LEU A 8 -5.42 -22.78 -2.83
CA LEU A 8 -5.43 -21.77 -1.78
C LEU A 8 -5.34 -20.36 -2.36
N ALA A 9 -4.62 -20.18 -3.47
CA ALA A 9 -4.49 -18.89 -4.14
C ALA A 9 -5.85 -18.39 -4.66
N GLU A 10 -6.61 -19.23 -5.38
CA GLU A 10 -7.93 -18.86 -5.90
C GLU A 10 -8.93 -18.58 -4.77
N LEU A 11 -8.91 -19.39 -3.72
CA LEU A 11 -9.81 -19.22 -2.57
C LEU A 11 -9.53 -17.90 -1.81
N VAL A 12 -8.26 -17.57 -1.57
CA VAL A 12 -7.88 -16.31 -0.91
C VAL A 12 -8.19 -15.11 -1.81
N ALA A 13 -8.03 -15.24 -3.12
CA ALA A 13 -8.38 -14.18 -4.06
C ALA A 13 -9.89 -13.90 -4.12
N ALA A 14 -10.72 -14.94 -4.02
CA ALA A 14 -12.18 -14.82 -4.04
C ALA A 14 -12.75 -14.29 -2.71
N GLU A 15 -12.29 -14.83 -1.58
CA GLU A 15 -12.89 -14.57 -0.26
C GLU A 15 -12.20 -13.41 0.49
N GLY A 16 -10.99 -13.03 0.09
CA GLY A 16 -10.23 -11.93 0.70
C GLY A 16 -9.60 -12.23 2.07
N GLU A 17 -10.08 -13.25 2.80
CA GLU A 17 -9.49 -13.73 4.05
C GLU A 17 -9.89 -15.18 4.31
N LEU A 18 -8.94 -16.02 4.73
CA LEU A 18 -9.24 -17.39 5.17
C LEU A 18 -8.71 -17.64 6.58
N LEU A 19 -9.56 -18.22 7.44
CA LEU A 19 -9.19 -18.70 8.76
C LEU A 19 -8.90 -20.20 8.73
N ILE A 20 -7.70 -20.57 9.17
CA ILE A 20 -7.30 -21.96 9.35
C ILE A 20 -7.61 -22.34 10.79
N SER A 21 -8.55 -23.27 10.98
CA SER A 21 -8.87 -23.82 12.28
C SER A 21 -8.36 -25.26 12.45
N ARG A 22 -8.02 -25.61 13.68
CA ARG A 22 -7.72 -26.98 14.12
C ARG A 22 -8.63 -27.29 15.30
N ARG A 23 -9.46 -28.34 15.18
CA ARG A 23 -10.44 -28.73 16.21
C ARG A 23 -11.42 -27.59 16.59
N GLY A 24 -11.78 -26.74 15.63
CA GLY A 24 -12.67 -25.60 15.84
C GLY A 24 -11.96 -24.34 16.35
N GLU A 25 -10.70 -24.43 16.75
CA GLU A 25 -9.91 -23.29 17.22
C GLU A 25 -9.12 -22.67 16.06
N PRO A 26 -9.22 -21.36 15.82
CA PRO A 26 -8.41 -20.68 14.79
C PRO A 26 -6.93 -20.69 15.18
N ILE A 27 -6.07 -21.19 14.30
CA ILE A 27 -4.62 -21.31 14.52
C ILE A 27 -3.79 -20.44 13.58
N ALA A 28 -4.34 -20.05 12.42
CA ALA A 28 -3.68 -19.19 11.46
C ALA A 28 -4.70 -18.47 10.59
N ARG A 29 -4.22 -17.41 9.93
CA ARG A 29 -4.98 -16.65 8.95
C ARG A 29 -4.15 -16.50 7.68
N VAL A 30 -4.82 -16.65 6.54
CA VAL A 30 -4.26 -16.40 5.21
C VAL A 30 -4.93 -15.16 4.64
N LEU A 31 -4.11 -14.19 4.26
CA LEU A 31 -4.54 -12.93 3.66
C LEU A 31 -3.96 -12.83 2.25
N PRO A 32 -4.64 -12.15 1.31
CA PRO A 32 -4.10 -11.86 0.01
C PRO A 32 -2.85 -10.99 0.17
N MET A 33 -1.81 -11.35 -0.57
CA MET A 33 -0.67 -10.46 -0.71
C MET A 33 -1.08 -9.30 -1.61
N VAL A 34 -1.12 -8.09 -1.06
CA VAL A 34 -1.26 -6.89 -1.87
C VAL A 34 0.01 -6.78 -2.71
N PRO A 35 -0.09 -6.71 -4.05
CA PRO A 35 1.09 -6.55 -4.89
C PRO A 35 1.88 -5.34 -4.40
N GLN A 36 3.20 -5.52 -4.26
CA GLN A 36 4.07 -4.45 -3.82
C GLN A 36 3.86 -3.26 -4.75
N ARG A 37 3.38 -2.14 -4.19
CA ARG A 37 3.14 -0.93 -4.99
C ARG A 37 4.44 -0.56 -5.69
N ARG A 38 4.39 -0.45 -7.01
CA ARG A 38 5.50 0.10 -7.79
C ARG A 38 5.84 1.47 -7.22
N ARG A 39 7.10 1.67 -6.83
CA ARG A 39 7.57 2.99 -6.41
C ARG A 39 7.39 3.94 -7.60
N PRO A 40 6.73 5.09 -7.43
CA PRO A 40 6.55 6.01 -8.53
C PRO A 40 7.91 6.55 -8.99
N ASP A 41 8.04 6.77 -10.29
CA ASP A 41 9.22 7.45 -10.83
C ASP A 41 9.15 8.97 -10.60
N HIS A 42 10.20 9.68 -10.99
CA HIS A 42 10.29 11.13 -10.79
C HIS A 42 9.21 11.91 -11.57
N ALA A 43 8.75 11.39 -12.72
CA ALA A 43 7.72 12.05 -13.52
C ALA A 43 6.35 11.89 -12.85
N GLU A 44 6.03 10.68 -12.39
CA GLU A 44 4.81 10.39 -11.65
C GLU A 44 4.73 11.16 -10.33
N LEU A 45 5.84 11.28 -9.60
CA LEU A 45 5.89 12.13 -8.40
C LEU A 45 5.61 13.59 -8.74
N ARG A 46 6.22 14.11 -9.82
CA ARG A 46 6.00 15.49 -10.26
C ARG A 46 4.54 15.74 -10.65
N GLN A 47 3.87 14.80 -11.31
CA GLN A 47 2.45 14.91 -11.66
C GLN A 47 1.53 14.94 -10.43
N ARG A 48 1.93 14.29 -9.33
CA ARG A 48 1.17 14.29 -8.07
C ARG A 48 1.37 15.56 -7.24
N MET A 49 2.37 16.38 -7.55
CA MET A 49 2.60 17.63 -6.84
C MET A 49 1.59 18.69 -7.31
N PRO A 50 0.87 19.35 -6.39
CA PRO A 50 0.04 20.48 -6.75
C PRO A 50 0.93 21.63 -7.24
N LEU A 51 0.34 22.49 -8.08
CA LEU A 51 1.00 23.71 -8.53
C LEU A 51 1.15 24.65 -7.33
N LEU A 52 2.38 25.07 -7.03
CA LEU A 52 2.64 26.00 -5.94
C LEU A 52 2.26 27.41 -6.38
N GLY A 53 1.48 28.11 -5.56
CA GLY A 53 1.01 29.47 -5.83
C GLY A 53 2.05 30.57 -5.58
N SER A 54 3.16 30.22 -4.92
CA SER A 54 4.27 31.13 -4.60
C SER A 54 5.57 30.60 -5.19
N SER A 55 6.42 31.52 -5.63
CA SER A 55 7.73 31.14 -6.15
C SER A 55 8.64 30.68 -5.03
N SER A 56 9.61 29.82 -5.36
CA SER A 56 10.65 29.45 -4.40
C SER A 56 11.44 30.66 -3.89
N ALA A 57 11.61 31.69 -4.73
CA ALA A 57 12.30 32.92 -4.34
C ALA A 57 11.55 33.70 -3.26
N ASP A 58 10.21 33.71 -3.31
CA ASP A 58 9.40 34.36 -2.28
C ASP A 58 9.48 33.59 -0.96
N LEU A 59 9.35 32.26 -1.02
CA LEU A 59 9.48 31.40 0.16
C LEU A 59 10.84 31.52 0.85
N ILE A 60 11.93 31.61 0.08
CA ILE A 60 13.29 31.76 0.61
C ILE A 60 13.48 33.14 1.27
N ARG A 61 12.91 34.20 0.70
CA ARG A 61 12.98 35.54 1.30
C ARG A 61 12.18 35.60 2.59
N ASP A 62 10.96 35.05 2.59
CA ASP A 62 10.11 35.00 3.79
C ASP A 62 10.82 34.27 4.95
N GLU A 63 11.50 33.16 4.67
CA GLU A 63 12.28 32.44 5.69
C GLU A 63 13.48 33.26 6.19
N ARG A 64 14.21 33.92 5.28
CA ARG A 64 15.43 34.66 5.62
C ARG A 64 15.13 35.95 6.39
N ASP A 65 14.14 36.69 5.94
CA ASP A 65 13.82 38.03 6.43
C ASP A 65 12.90 37.98 7.67
N GLY A 66 12.29 36.82 7.96
CA GLY A 66 11.47 36.58 9.14
C GLY A 66 12.20 36.09 10.40
N ARG A 67 13.55 36.12 10.42
CA ARG A 67 14.39 35.73 11.58
C ARG A 67 15.03 36.93 12.26
#